data_AF-A0A1Y6LQG2-F1
#
_entry.id   AF-A0A1Y6LQG2-F1
#
_cell.length_a   1.000
_cell.length_b   1.000
_cell.length_c   1.000
_cell.angle_alpha   90.00
_cell.angle_beta   90.00
_cell.angle_gamma   90.00
#
_symmetry.space_group_name_H-M   'P 1'
#
loop_
_entity.id
_entity.type
_entity.pdbx_description
1 polymer ?
#
loop_
_entity_poly.entity_id
_entity_poly.type
_entity_poly.pdbx_seq_one_letter_code
_entity_poly.pdbx_strand_id
1 'polypeptide(L)'
;MAPKIFITGITGYIAGDAFYRLQQTHPEYSYTALIRTEEKANKVRSAYPDVRVVIGGLDDSELLTREAAAADIVLHAADASDHEGAAKAIAKGIKEGHSKENPGYWLHTGGTGILTYFDSAADKLGEWEEKEFDDWEGVKEVTTLPDEAFHRNVDKLVLDAGTKDPDVVKTVIVCPPTIYGKGRGPVSGRGRQVYEMTKLILEKGYAPIAGKGKARWTNVHVYDLSDVFVLLVEAAVKKDTNAELWGEKGYIFVENGEHLWADLSRSVAKKAADLGYIEKDPKEQQLQKQEALDVAGFEAVSWGLNSRAKGHRAKKVLGWKPKCHSLEDEVENILKEEKARQG
;
A
#
# COMPACT_ATOMS: atom_id res chain seq x y z
N MET A 1 28.17 7.96 -8.87
CA MET A 1 27.69 8.31 -7.52
C MET A 1 26.65 7.28 -7.11
N ALA A 2 26.52 6.96 -5.81
CA ALA A 2 25.46 6.08 -5.34
C ALA A 2 24.07 6.69 -5.67
N PRO A 3 23.11 5.89 -6.15
CA PRO A 3 21.73 6.34 -6.32
C PRO A 3 21.17 6.92 -5.03
N LYS A 4 20.48 8.06 -5.14
CA LYS A 4 19.86 8.76 -4.01
C LYS A 4 18.37 8.47 -3.98
N ILE A 5 17.90 7.91 -2.88
CA ILE A 5 16.51 7.52 -2.69
C ILE A 5 15.92 8.35 -1.55
N PHE A 6 14.89 9.14 -1.85
CA PHE A 6 14.09 9.84 -0.85
C PHE A 6 12.83 9.03 -0.54
N ILE A 7 12.64 8.69 0.74
CA ILE A 7 11.55 7.83 1.21
C ILE A 7 10.67 8.60 2.16
N THR A 8 9.36 8.62 1.89
CA THR A 8 8.36 8.99 2.90
C THR A 8 7.68 7.74 3.46
N GLY A 9 7.37 7.77 4.74
CA GLY A 9 6.63 6.66 5.38
C GLY A 9 7.52 5.49 5.81
N ILE A 10 8.83 5.68 5.93
CA ILE A 10 9.79 4.65 6.39
C ILE A 10 9.42 4.04 7.76
N THR A 11 8.68 4.77 8.60
CA THR A 11 8.21 4.31 9.91
C THR A 11 6.86 3.59 9.83
N GLY A 12 6.23 3.58 8.67
CA GLY A 12 4.97 2.91 8.38
C GLY A 12 5.17 1.47 7.92
N TYR A 13 4.06 0.79 7.65
CA TYR A 13 4.05 -0.63 7.33
C TYR A 13 4.64 -0.94 5.94
N ILE A 14 4.16 -0.25 4.89
CA ILE A 14 4.58 -0.49 3.49
C ILE A 14 6.01 -0.01 3.26
N ALA A 15 6.26 1.30 3.34
CA ALA A 15 7.60 1.84 3.08
C ALA A 15 8.64 1.42 4.12
N GLY A 16 8.23 1.05 5.34
CA GLY A 16 9.16 0.48 6.31
C GLY A 16 9.67 -0.90 5.89
N ASP A 17 8.79 -1.80 5.43
CA ASP A 17 9.21 -3.12 4.94
C ASP A 17 9.94 -3.01 3.59
N ALA A 18 9.47 -2.14 2.68
CA ALA A 18 10.15 -1.88 1.42
C ALA A 18 11.56 -1.33 1.64
N PHE A 19 11.73 -0.38 2.56
CA PHE A 19 13.05 0.12 2.95
C PHE A 19 13.91 -0.98 3.57
N TYR A 20 13.38 -1.79 4.49
CA TYR A 20 14.12 -2.92 5.06
C TYR A 20 14.66 -3.81 3.95
N ARG A 21 13.81 -4.18 2.98
CA ARG A 21 14.19 -5.04 1.87
C ARG A 21 15.22 -4.38 0.95
N LEU A 22 15.03 -3.10 0.64
CA LEU A 22 15.96 -2.29 -0.15
C LEU A 22 17.33 -2.20 0.52
N GLN A 23 17.40 -1.83 1.80
CA GLN A 23 18.67 -1.69 2.54
C GLN A 23 19.43 -3.02 2.62
N GLN A 24 18.73 -4.15 2.73
CA GLN A 24 19.37 -5.48 2.71
C GLN A 24 19.92 -5.85 1.33
N THR A 25 19.26 -5.39 0.26
CA THR A 25 19.63 -5.73 -1.12
C THR A 25 20.68 -4.77 -1.68
N HIS A 26 20.58 -3.49 -1.33
CA HIS A 26 21.39 -2.40 -1.84
C HIS A 26 21.89 -1.47 -0.71
N PRO A 27 22.72 -1.98 0.22
CA PRO A 27 23.32 -1.13 1.26
C PRO A 27 24.23 -0.03 0.68
N GLU A 28 24.66 -0.15 -0.58
CA GLU A 28 25.47 0.83 -1.30
C GLU A 28 24.69 2.06 -1.79
N TYR A 29 23.35 2.06 -1.72
CA TYR A 29 22.53 3.22 -2.09
C TYR A 29 22.45 4.23 -0.95
N SER A 30 22.18 5.49 -1.30
CA SER A 30 22.05 6.58 -0.33
C SER A 30 20.58 6.83 -0.01
N TYR A 31 20.17 6.60 1.24
CA TYR A 31 18.78 6.75 1.67
C TYR A 31 18.57 8.01 2.49
N THR A 32 17.55 8.78 2.11
CA THR A 32 17.04 9.92 2.88
C THR A 32 15.61 9.63 3.29
N ALA A 33 15.27 9.80 4.56
CA ALA A 33 13.96 9.46 5.08
C ALA A 33 13.26 10.64 5.77
N LEU A 34 12.06 10.96 5.32
CA LEU A 34 11.18 11.92 5.97
C LEU A 34 10.52 11.30 7.21
N ILE A 35 10.71 11.90 8.38
CA ILE A 35 10.16 11.39 9.64
C ILE A 35 9.55 12.54 10.45
N ARG A 36 8.28 12.38 10.85
CA ARG A 36 7.51 13.42 11.56
C ARG A 36 8.01 13.77 12.95
N THR A 37 8.55 12.81 13.69
CA THR A 37 8.89 13.00 15.11
C THR A 37 10.29 12.50 15.43
N GLU A 38 10.97 13.21 16.33
CA GLU A 38 12.31 12.83 16.79
C GLU A 38 12.33 11.46 17.48
N GLU A 39 11.25 11.08 18.17
CA GLU A 39 11.14 9.75 18.79
C GLU A 39 11.26 8.63 17.75
N LYS A 40 10.53 8.74 16.63
CA LYS A 40 10.60 7.76 15.55
C LYS A 40 11.92 7.86 14.80
N ALA A 41 12.46 9.07 14.65
CA ALA A 41 13.75 9.28 14.03
C ALA A 41 14.88 8.58 14.81
N ASN A 42 14.85 8.64 16.14
CA ASN A 42 15.84 7.98 16.99
C ASN A 42 15.80 6.45 16.84
N LYS A 43 14.62 5.86 16.69
CA LYS A 43 14.46 4.42 16.37
C LYS A 43 15.13 4.09 15.02
N VAL A 44 14.92 4.92 14.00
CA VAL A 44 15.52 4.72 12.67
C VAL A 44 17.04 4.92 12.72
N ARG A 45 17.55 6.00 13.30
CA ARG A 45 19.00 6.27 13.42
C ARG A 45 19.73 5.17 14.17
N SER A 46 19.11 4.60 15.21
CA SER A 46 19.70 3.50 15.99
C SER A 46 19.81 2.21 15.18
N ALA A 47 18.83 1.92 14.32
CA ALA A 47 18.82 0.71 13.49
C ALA A 47 19.61 0.88 12.18
N TYR A 48 19.67 2.09 11.64
CA TYR A 48 20.23 2.41 10.32
C TYR A 48 21.03 3.74 10.38
N PRO A 49 22.28 3.71 10.87
CA PRO A 49 23.08 4.92 11.07
C PRO A 49 23.41 5.68 9.77
N ASP A 50 23.43 4.97 8.64
CA ASP A 50 23.75 5.55 7.32
C ASP A 50 22.56 6.23 6.63
N VAL A 51 21.34 6.12 7.21
CA VAL A 51 20.15 6.79 6.67
C VAL A 51 20.14 8.25 7.10
N ARG A 52 20.09 9.17 6.12
CA ARG A 52 19.88 10.59 6.40
C ARG A 52 18.44 10.82 6.82
N VAL A 53 18.22 11.14 8.09
CA VAL A 53 16.90 11.54 8.57
C VAL A 53 16.64 13.03 8.28
N VAL A 54 15.48 13.30 7.71
CA VAL A 54 14.92 14.65 7.54
C VAL A 54 13.68 14.76 8.42
N ILE A 55 13.72 15.63 9.43
CA ILE A 55 12.57 15.88 10.30
C ILE A 55 11.60 16.83 9.59
N GLY A 56 10.36 16.38 9.43
CA GLY A 56 9.31 17.13 8.76
C GLY A 56 8.04 16.31 8.52
N GLY A 57 6.99 16.98 8.08
CA GLY A 57 5.68 16.42 7.72
C GLY A 57 5.37 16.55 6.23
N LEU A 58 4.19 16.05 5.86
CA LEU A 58 3.71 16.11 4.48
C LEU A 58 3.21 17.51 4.08
N ASP A 59 2.93 18.37 5.06
CA ASP A 59 2.57 19.77 4.86
C ASP A 59 3.78 20.69 4.60
N ASP A 60 5.01 20.20 4.83
CA ASP A 60 6.25 20.96 4.61
C ASP A 60 6.64 20.98 3.12
N SER A 61 5.83 21.65 2.30
CA SER A 61 5.95 21.62 0.84
C SER A 61 7.32 22.03 0.29
N GLU A 62 7.99 23.04 0.88
CA GLU A 62 9.33 23.47 0.49
C GLU A 62 10.38 22.38 0.77
N LEU A 63 10.26 21.71 1.93
CA LEU A 63 11.13 20.61 2.32
C LEU A 63 10.94 19.44 1.35
N LEU A 64 9.69 19.02 1.10
CA LEU A 64 9.38 17.95 0.16
C LEU A 64 9.91 18.25 -1.25
N THR A 65 9.72 19.48 -1.73
CA THR A 65 10.21 19.92 -3.05
C THR A 65 11.74 19.79 -3.12
N ARG A 66 12.45 20.29 -2.09
CA ARG A 66 13.92 20.25 -2.04
C ARG A 66 14.46 18.82 -1.98
N GLU A 67 13.90 17.97 -1.11
CA GLU A 67 14.37 16.59 -0.97
C GLU A 67 14.06 15.76 -2.22
N ALA A 68 12.89 15.98 -2.85
CA ALA A 68 12.53 15.33 -4.11
C ALA A 68 13.42 15.78 -5.28
N ALA A 69 13.77 17.07 -5.36
CA ALA A 69 14.69 17.59 -6.39
C ALA A 69 16.12 17.06 -6.26
N ALA A 70 16.53 16.66 -5.05
CA ALA A 70 17.88 16.18 -4.76
C ALA A 70 18.06 14.66 -4.91
N ALA A 71 16.96 13.90 -5.06
CA ALA A 71 16.94 12.45 -5.11
C ALA A 71 16.72 11.93 -6.53
N ASP A 72 17.42 10.86 -6.92
CA ASP A 72 17.18 10.19 -8.20
C ASP A 72 15.82 9.47 -8.22
N ILE A 73 15.39 9.00 -7.05
CA ILE A 73 14.18 8.20 -6.86
C ILE A 73 13.43 8.69 -5.61
N VAL A 74 12.12 8.94 -5.74
CA VAL A 74 11.21 9.21 -4.63
C VAL A 74 10.28 8.01 -4.43
N LEU A 75 10.39 7.34 -3.28
CA LEU A 75 9.44 6.33 -2.82
C LEU A 75 8.47 6.99 -1.84
N HIS A 76 7.24 7.23 -2.28
CA HIS A 76 6.22 7.94 -1.51
C HIS A 76 5.15 6.97 -1.01
N ALA A 77 5.09 6.73 0.29
CA ALA A 77 4.08 5.87 0.92
C ALA A 77 3.45 6.42 2.20
N ALA A 78 3.87 7.59 2.68
CA ALA A 78 3.20 8.27 3.80
C ALA A 78 1.95 8.99 3.29
N ASP A 79 0.76 8.51 3.68
CA ASP A 79 -0.56 9.03 3.28
C ASP A 79 -0.62 9.39 1.79
N ALA A 80 0.07 8.58 0.98
CA ALA A 80 0.44 8.95 -0.38
C ALA A 80 -0.79 9.13 -1.27
N SER A 81 -1.79 8.26 -1.11
CA SER A 81 -3.03 8.28 -1.88
C SER A 81 -4.02 9.38 -1.47
N ASP A 82 -3.75 10.10 -0.36
CA ASP A 82 -4.71 11.03 0.25
C ASP A 82 -4.14 12.45 0.50
N HIS A 83 -2.84 12.67 0.25
CA HIS A 83 -2.16 13.94 0.54
C HIS A 83 -1.75 14.73 -0.72
N GLU A 84 -2.70 15.45 -1.32
CA GLU A 84 -2.47 16.24 -2.55
C GLU A 84 -1.30 17.24 -2.45
N GLY A 85 -1.13 17.89 -1.30
CA GLY A 85 -0.05 18.87 -1.11
C GLY A 85 1.34 18.25 -1.25
N ALA A 86 1.47 16.99 -0.82
CA ALA A 86 2.74 16.27 -0.88
C ALA A 86 2.99 15.77 -2.30
N ALA A 87 1.96 15.25 -2.97
CA ALA A 87 2.03 14.87 -4.38
C ALA A 87 2.44 16.05 -5.27
N LYS A 88 1.86 17.24 -5.06
CA LYS A 88 2.22 18.48 -5.79
C LYS A 88 3.67 18.89 -5.52
N ALA A 89 4.12 18.85 -4.27
CA ALA A 89 5.50 19.21 -3.90
C ALA A 89 6.54 18.23 -4.48
N ILE A 90 6.26 16.93 -4.45
CA ILE A 90 7.12 15.89 -5.03
C ILE A 90 7.21 16.06 -6.55
N ALA A 91 6.06 16.21 -7.23
CA ALA A 91 6.04 16.44 -8.68
C ALA A 91 6.84 17.69 -9.07
N LYS A 92 6.68 18.79 -8.31
CA LYS A 92 7.45 20.02 -8.50
C LYS A 92 8.95 19.78 -8.32
N GLY A 93 9.35 19.15 -7.21
CA GLY A 93 10.76 18.90 -6.90
C GLY A 93 11.44 18.06 -7.97
N ILE A 94 10.82 16.94 -8.37
CA ILE A 94 11.38 16.10 -9.44
C ILE A 94 11.51 16.90 -10.75
N LYS A 95 10.49 17.68 -11.13
CA LYS A 95 10.55 18.50 -12.34
C LYS A 95 11.67 19.54 -12.31
N GLU A 96 11.93 20.16 -11.16
CA GLU A 96 12.97 21.19 -11.00
C GLU A 96 14.39 20.60 -10.91
N GLY A 97 14.54 19.40 -10.35
CA GLY A 97 15.84 18.76 -10.11
C GLY A 97 16.37 17.92 -11.27
N HIS A 98 15.52 17.57 -12.24
CA HIS A 98 15.83 16.57 -13.26
C HIS A 98 15.76 17.11 -14.70
N SER A 99 16.28 16.31 -15.63
CA SER A 99 16.36 16.63 -17.06
C SER A 99 16.11 15.39 -17.90
N LYS A 100 16.08 15.53 -19.22
CA LYS A 100 15.89 14.39 -20.13
C LYS A 100 17.06 13.41 -20.07
N GLU A 101 18.26 13.91 -19.84
CA GLU A 101 19.50 13.14 -19.73
C GLU A 101 19.66 12.47 -18.34
N ASN A 102 18.95 13.00 -17.34
CA ASN A 102 18.90 12.47 -15.99
C ASN A 102 17.47 12.55 -15.42
N PRO A 103 16.55 11.68 -15.86
CA PRO A 103 15.17 11.70 -15.39
C PRO A 103 15.09 11.34 -13.91
N GLY A 104 14.05 11.84 -13.24
CA GLY A 104 13.73 11.49 -11.86
C GLY A 104 12.55 10.52 -11.80
N TYR A 105 12.59 9.62 -10.83
CA TYR A 105 11.63 8.52 -10.71
C TYR A 105 10.75 8.68 -9.48
N TRP A 106 9.44 8.55 -9.65
CA TRP A 106 8.46 8.62 -8.57
C TRP A 106 7.68 7.33 -8.46
N LEU A 107 7.96 6.58 -7.39
CA LEU A 107 7.23 5.38 -6.99
C LEU A 107 6.17 5.82 -5.98
N HIS A 108 4.96 6.03 -6.47
CA HIS A 108 3.83 6.47 -5.67
C HIS A 108 3.04 5.27 -5.15
N THR A 109 2.77 5.21 -3.86
CA THR A 109 1.88 4.18 -3.29
C THR A 109 0.44 4.63 -3.43
N GLY A 110 -0.31 3.96 -4.30
CA GLY A 110 -1.76 4.04 -4.38
C GLY A 110 -2.42 3.00 -3.45
N GLY A 111 -3.61 2.54 -3.82
CA GLY A 111 -4.26 1.42 -3.16
C GLY A 111 -5.49 0.96 -3.93
N THR A 112 -5.79 -0.35 -3.92
CA THR A 112 -6.98 -0.86 -4.63
C THR A 112 -8.30 -0.45 -3.96
N GLY A 113 -8.25 0.27 -2.83
CA GLY A 113 -9.41 0.97 -2.28
C GLY A 113 -10.11 1.87 -3.31
N ILE A 114 -9.38 2.43 -4.28
CA ILE A 114 -9.98 3.18 -5.40
C ILE A 114 -11.03 2.37 -6.17
N LEU A 115 -10.88 1.04 -6.24
CA LEU A 115 -11.78 0.16 -6.97
C LEU A 115 -13.13 0.02 -6.26
N THR A 116 -13.26 0.33 -4.97
CA THR A 116 -14.52 0.20 -4.23
C THR A 116 -15.56 1.27 -4.58
N TYR A 117 -15.23 2.19 -5.50
CA TYR A 117 -16.08 3.32 -5.83
C TYR A 117 -17.47 2.91 -6.31
N PHE A 118 -17.60 1.82 -7.06
CA PHE A 118 -18.87 1.41 -7.65
C PHE A 118 -19.86 0.88 -6.60
N ASP A 119 -19.36 0.18 -5.57
CA ASP A 119 -20.20 -0.21 -4.44
C ASP A 119 -20.55 0.99 -3.57
N SER A 120 -19.60 1.89 -3.35
CA SER A 120 -19.80 3.11 -2.56
C SER A 120 -20.84 4.04 -3.21
N ALA A 121 -20.76 4.24 -4.53
CA ALA A 121 -21.69 5.06 -5.29
C ALA A 121 -23.09 4.46 -5.39
N ALA A 122 -23.19 3.13 -5.36
CA ALA A 122 -24.45 2.40 -5.38
C ALA A 122 -25.02 2.11 -3.98
N ASP A 123 -24.33 2.54 -2.91
CA ASP A 123 -24.61 2.20 -1.50
C ASP A 123 -24.83 0.69 -1.28
N LYS A 124 -24.03 -0.13 -1.96
CA LYS A 124 -24.04 -1.59 -1.83
C LYS A 124 -23.09 -2.02 -0.71
N LEU A 125 -23.50 -3.03 0.05
CA LEU A 125 -22.66 -3.63 1.09
C LEU A 125 -22.77 -5.16 1.10
N GLY A 126 -21.62 -5.81 0.96
CA GLY A 126 -21.44 -7.25 0.96
C GLY A 126 -22.08 -7.94 -0.24
N GLU A 127 -22.45 -7.22 -1.30
CA GLU A 127 -23.03 -7.83 -2.49
C GLU A 127 -21.96 -8.49 -3.35
N TRP A 128 -22.38 -9.49 -4.13
CA TRP A 128 -21.52 -10.13 -5.12
C TRP A 128 -21.34 -9.24 -6.34
N GLU A 129 -20.13 -9.18 -6.88
CA GLU A 129 -19.87 -8.55 -8.17
C GLU A 129 -18.82 -9.33 -8.98
N GLU A 130 -19.06 -9.49 -10.28
CA GLU A 130 -18.13 -10.19 -11.19
C GLU A 130 -17.00 -9.29 -11.67
N LYS A 131 -17.19 -7.96 -11.59
CA LYS A 131 -16.24 -6.96 -12.07
C LYS A 131 -14.84 -7.14 -11.46
N GLU A 132 -13.86 -7.14 -12.34
CA GLU A 132 -12.43 -7.11 -12.05
C GLU A 132 -11.79 -5.98 -12.86
N PHE A 133 -10.73 -5.38 -12.30
CA PHE A 133 -9.94 -4.35 -12.95
C PHE A 133 -8.56 -4.89 -13.28
N ASP A 134 -8.01 -4.50 -14.44
CA ASP A 134 -6.78 -5.08 -15.00
C ASP A 134 -5.75 -3.97 -15.24
N ASP A 135 -4.53 -4.14 -14.73
CA ASP A 135 -3.46 -3.13 -14.85
C ASP A 135 -2.70 -3.16 -16.19
N TRP A 136 -3.06 -4.09 -17.09
CA TRP A 136 -2.41 -4.35 -18.36
C TRP A 136 -3.33 -3.99 -19.54
N GLU A 137 -4.25 -4.87 -19.92
CA GLU A 137 -5.19 -4.61 -21.03
C GLU A 137 -6.24 -3.57 -20.61
N GLY A 138 -6.58 -3.54 -19.32
CA GLY A 138 -7.54 -2.61 -18.72
C GLY A 138 -6.94 -1.30 -18.21
N VAL A 139 -5.65 -1.02 -18.45
CA VAL A 139 -4.95 0.12 -17.81
C VAL A 139 -5.64 1.47 -18.03
N LYS A 140 -6.28 1.65 -19.20
CA LYS A 140 -7.02 2.89 -19.49
C LYS A 140 -8.23 3.05 -18.58
N GLU A 141 -8.95 1.98 -18.27
CA GLU A 141 -10.11 2.04 -17.38
C GLU A 141 -9.69 2.52 -15.99
N VAL A 142 -8.61 1.95 -15.44
CA VAL A 142 -8.15 2.26 -14.07
C VAL A 142 -7.53 3.65 -13.97
N THR A 143 -6.88 4.14 -15.02
CA THR A 143 -6.32 5.51 -15.06
C THR A 143 -7.36 6.57 -15.40
N THR A 144 -8.61 6.20 -15.74
CA THR A 144 -9.73 7.10 -16.02
C THR A 144 -10.96 6.85 -15.17
N LEU A 145 -10.80 6.30 -13.96
CA LEU A 145 -11.91 6.14 -13.01
C LEU A 145 -12.58 7.49 -12.67
N PRO A 146 -13.88 7.48 -12.30
CA PRO A 146 -14.63 8.70 -11.94
C PRO A 146 -13.96 9.50 -10.83
N ASP A 147 -14.16 10.83 -10.82
CA ASP A 147 -13.52 11.73 -9.87
C ASP A 147 -13.97 11.48 -8.41
N GLU A 148 -15.14 10.87 -8.21
CA GLU A 148 -15.67 10.45 -6.91
C GLU A 148 -15.02 9.15 -6.40
N ALA A 149 -14.24 8.45 -7.23
CA ALA A 149 -13.50 7.28 -6.79
C ALA A 149 -12.47 7.67 -5.72
N PHE A 150 -12.35 6.83 -4.70
CA PHE A 150 -11.43 7.05 -3.59
C PHE A 150 -9.99 7.21 -4.09
N HIS A 151 -9.18 8.09 -3.50
CA HIS A 151 -7.81 8.43 -3.94
C HIS A 151 -7.65 9.08 -5.32
N ARG A 152 -8.72 9.19 -6.13
CA ARG A 152 -8.62 9.60 -7.54
C ARG A 152 -8.00 10.99 -7.72
N ASN A 153 -8.28 11.89 -6.79
CA ASN A 153 -7.72 13.24 -6.79
C ASN A 153 -6.18 13.23 -6.77
N VAL A 154 -5.54 12.31 -6.04
CA VAL A 154 -4.08 12.20 -6.00
C VAL A 154 -3.54 11.40 -7.18
N ASP A 155 -4.17 10.28 -7.55
CA ASP A 155 -3.78 9.48 -8.72
C ASP A 155 -3.68 10.36 -9.99
N LYS A 156 -4.64 11.27 -10.20
CA LYS A 156 -4.61 12.23 -11.31
C LYS A 156 -3.36 13.11 -11.30
N LEU A 157 -2.91 13.58 -10.13
CA LEU A 157 -1.70 14.42 -10.02
C LEU A 157 -0.43 13.64 -10.40
N VAL A 158 -0.35 12.37 -10.00
CA VAL A 158 0.79 11.50 -10.29
C VAL A 158 0.83 11.12 -11.77
N LEU A 159 -0.32 10.76 -12.35
CA LEU A 159 -0.46 10.48 -13.78
C LEU A 159 -0.15 11.72 -14.63
N ASP A 160 -0.66 12.89 -14.24
CA ASP A 160 -0.37 14.17 -14.89
C ASP A 160 1.13 14.48 -14.88
N ALA A 161 1.82 14.26 -13.75
CA ALA A 161 3.25 14.52 -13.65
C ALA A 161 4.06 13.64 -14.63
N GLY A 162 3.68 12.37 -14.77
CA GLY A 162 4.34 11.44 -15.68
C GLY A 162 3.98 11.60 -17.16
N THR A 163 2.90 12.31 -17.47
CA THR A 163 2.41 12.50 -18.85
C THR A 163 2.69 13.90 -19.42
N LYS A 164 2.80 14.94 -18.57
CA LYS A 164 3.14 16.30 -19.01
C LYS A 164 4.61 16.46 -19.37
N ASP A 165 5.50 15.81 -18.61
CA ASP A 165 6.95 15.88 -18.81
C ASP A 165 7.56 14.46 -18.87
N PRO A 166 7.10 13.58 -19.79
CA PRO A 166 7.41 12.15 -19.75
C PRO A 166 8.89 11.85 -19.98
N ASP A 167 9.66 12.77 -20.57
CA ASP A 167 11.11 12.62 -20.74
C ASP A 167 11.89 12.92 -19.45
N VAL A 168 11.29 13.63 -18.49
CA VAL A 168 11.96 14.13 -17.27
C VAL A 168 11.44 13.43 -16.01
N VAL A 169 10.12 13.21 -15.94
CA VAL A 169 9.44 12.66 -14.76
C VAL A 169 8.88 11.28 -15.10
N LYS A 170 9.41 10.24 -14.45
CA LYS A 170 8.94 8.86 -14.62
C LYS A 170 8.12 8.47 -13.40
N THR A 171 6.80 8.36 -13.56
CA THR A 171 5.91 7.99 -12.45
C THR A 171 5.43 6.56 -12.57
N VAL A 172 5.22 5.92 -11.42
CA VAL A 172 4.49 4.65 -11.32
C VAL A 172 3.63 4.68 -10.05
N ILE A 173 2.36 4.32 -10.19
CA ILE A 173 1.42 4.13 -9.09
C ILE A 173 1.36 2.64 -8.77
N VAL A 174 1.78 2.30 -7.55
CA VAL A 174 1.78 0.94 -7.02
C VAL A 174 0.55 0.79 -6.12
N CYS A 175 -0.43 0.01 -6.56
CA CYS A 175 -1.70 -0.20 -5.89
C CYS A 175 -1.74 -1.58 -5.23
N PRO A 176 -1.32 -1.71 -3.96
CA PRO A 176 -1.52 -2.92 -3.20
C PRO A 176 -3.00 -3.06 -2.79
N PRO A 177 -3.51 -4.30 -2.68
CA PRO A 177 -4.83 -4.59 -2.15
C PRO A 177 -4.77 -4.83 -0.65
N THR A 178 -5.48 -5.83 -0.10
CA THR A 178 -5.31 -6.19 1.30
C THR A 178 -3.91 -6.73 1.56
N ILE A 179 -3.14 -6.01 2.38
CA ILE A 179 -1.75 -6.36 2.69
C ILE A 179 -1.68 -7.10 4.03
N TYR A 180 -1.01 -8.26 4.05
CA TYR A 180 -0.84 -9.10 5.24
C TYR A 180 0.62 -9.52 5.48
N GLY A 181 0.87 -10.17 6.62
CA GLY A 181 2.20 -10.57 7.08
C GLY A 181 2.86 -9.57 8.02
N LYS A 182 3.82 -10.03 8.83
CA LYS A 182 4.54 -9.15 9.76
C LYS A 182 5.55 -8.26 9.04
N GLY A 183 5.37 -6.94 9.10
CA GLY A 183 6.33 -5.97 8.54
C GLY A 183 7.66 -5.98 9.29
N ARG A 184 8.77 -5.83 8.55
CA ARG A 184 10.16 -5.84 9.04
C ARG A 184 10.78 -4.45 9.17
N GLY A 185 9.99 -3.41 8.91
CA GLY A 185 10.41 -2.02 9.03
C GLY A 185 10.78 -1.60 10.45
N PRO A 186 11.46 -0.44 10.61
CA PRO A 186 12.03 0.00 11.90
C PRO A 186 11.02 0.31 13.00
N VAL A 187 9.74 0.55 12.67
CA VAL A 187 8.76 1.06 13.64
C VAL A 187 7.44 0.30 13.56
N SER A 188 6.65 0.48 12.49
CA SER A 188 5.36 -0.19 12.35
C SER A 188 5.48 -1.49 11.56
N GLY A 189 5.18 -2.62 12.21
CA GLY A 189 5.11 -3.94 11.57
C GLY A 189 3.69 -4.46 11.33
N ARG A 190 2.66 -3.67 11.67
CA ARG A 190 1.25 -4.09 11.64
C ARG A 190 0.53 -3.58 10.40
N GLY A 191 -0.22 -4.45 9.74
CA GLY A 191 -1.17 -4.08 8.68
C GLY A 191 -2.45 -3.43 9.24
N ARG A 192 -3.48 -3.35 8.39
CA ARG A 192 -4.75 -2.69 8.72
C ARG A 192 -5.94 -3.63 8.67
N GLN A 193 -6.51 -3.88 7.50
CA GLN A 193 -7.85 -4.48 7.36
C GLN A 193 -8.04 -5.82 8.10
N VAL A 194 -7.21 -6.84 7.82
CA VAL A 194 -7.32 -8.15 8.50
C VAL A 194 -6.92 -8.09 9.99
N TYR A 195 -6.04 -7.16 10.35
CA TYR A 195 -5.59 -6.97 11.73
C TYR A 195 -6.67 -6.31 12.59
N GLU A 196 -7.37 -5.30 12.06
CA GLU A 196 -8.55 -4.71 12.72
C GLU A 196 -9.70 -5.72 12.86
N MET A 197 -9.93 -6.55 11.83
CA MET A 197 -10.90 -7.65 11.91
C MET A 197 -10.53 -8.63 13.02
N THR A 198 -9.25 -9.04 13.08
CA THR A 198 -8.74 -9.95 14.10
C THR A 198 -8.87 -9.36 15.49
N LYS A 199 -8.51 -8.08 15.66
CA LYS A 199 -8.70 -7.36 16.93
C LYS A 199 -10.16 -7.36 17.37
N LEU A 200 -11.10 -7.03 16.48
CA LEU A 200 -12.53 -7.06 16.81
C LEU A 200 -12.98 -8.47 17.23
N ILE A 201 -12.56 -9.50 16.49
CA ILE A 201 -12.92 -10.89 16.78
C ILE A 201 -12.41 -11.28 18.19
N LEU A 202 -11.17 -10.92 18.53
CA LEU A 202 -10.60 -11.17 19.84
C LEU A 202 -11.31 -10.42 20.97
N GLU A 203 -11.79 -9.19 20.70
CA GLU A 203 -12.49 -8.37 21.69
C GLU A 203 -13.96 -8.77 21.89
N LYS A 204 -14.63 -9.22 20.82
CA LYS A 204 -16.08 -9.44 20.81
C LYS A 204 -16.51 -10.90 20.79
N GLY A 205 -15.61 -11.81 20.40
CA GLY A 205 -15.85 -13.25 20.41
C GLY A 205 -16.77 -13.77 19.28
N TYR A 206 -17.00 -12.97 18.23
CA TYR A 206 -17.86 -13.35 17.10
C TYR A 206 -17.17 -13.06 15.75
N ALA A 207 -17.64 -13.69 14.67
CA ALA A 207 -17.20 -13.42 13.31
C ALA A 207 -18.02 -12.27 12.68
N PRO A 208 -17.45 -11.07 12.44
CA PRO A 208 -18.17 -9.95 11.82
C PRO A 208 -18.48 -10.24 10.34
N ILE A 209 -19.71 -9.96 9.91
CA ILE A 209 -20.14 -10.06 8.51
C ILE A 209 -20.70 -8.70 8.06
N ALA A 210 -20.02 -8.04 7.12
CA ALA A 210 -20.47 -6.78 6.56
C ALA A 210 -21.49 -7.02 5.42
N GLY A 211 -22.68 -6.43 5.57
CA GLY A 211 -23.74 -6.53 4.57
C GLY A 211 -24.08 -7.97 4.20
N LYS A 212 -24.24 -8.26 2.89
CA LYS A 212 -24.56 -9.62 2.43
C LYS A 212 -23.37 -10.61 2.52
N GLY A 213 -22.18 -10.18 2.93
CA GLY A 213 -21.02 -11.06 3.18
C GLY A 213 -20.39 -11.67 1.92
N LYS A 214 -20.64 -11.12 0.73
CA LYS A 214 -20.15 -11.62 -0.57
C LYS A 214 -19.09 -10.74 -1.23
N ALA A 215 -18.65 -9.69 -0.52
CA ALA A 215 -17.60 -8.79 -0.98
C ALA A 215 -16.24 -9.47 -1.04
N ARG A 216 -15.47 -9.19 -2.11
CA ARG A 216 -14.18 -9.83 -2.38
C ARG A 216 -13.07 -8.85 -2.63
N TRP A 217 -11.91 -9.20 -2.12
CA TRP A 217 -10.67 -8.44 -2.29
C TRP A 217 -9.54 -9.36 -2.74
N THR A 218 -8.67 -8.82 -3.59
CA THR A 218 -7.34 -9.41 -3.74
C THR A 218 -6.49 -9.16 -2.49
N ASN A 219 -5.42 -9.93 -2.32
CA ASN A 219 -4.49 -9.77 -1.21
C ASN A 219 -3.04 -9.98 -1.64
N VAL A 220 -2.11 -9.48 -0.82
CA VAL A 220 -0.67 -9.68 -1.02
C VAL A 220 0.08 -9.69 0.29
N HIS A 221 1.08 -10.56 0.39
CA HIS A 221 2.00 -10.54 1.51
C HIS A 221 2.94 -9.32 1.41
N VAL A 222 3.20 -8.61 2.51
CA VAL A 222 4.00 -7.37 2.52
C VAL A 222 5.41 -7.58 1.97
N TYR A 223 5.96 -8.78 2.08
CA TYR A 223 7.29 -9.09 1.52
C TYR A 223 7.29 -9.17 -0.01
N ASP A 224 6.25 -9.76 -0.60
CA ASP A 224 6.12 -9.81 -2.06
C ASP A 224 5.87 -8.40 -2.61
N LEU A 225 5.12 -7.56 -1.89
CA LEU A 225 4.96 -6.14 -2.20
C LEU A 225 6.29 -5.37 -2.15
N SER A 226 7.09 -5.58 -1.11
CA SER A 226 8.43 -4.97 -0.98
C SER A 226 9.36 -5.38 -2.12
N ASP A 227 9.27 -6.62 -2.61
CA ASP A 227 10.04 -7.07 -3.78
C ASP A 227 9.67 -6.26 -5.05
N VAL A 228 8.41 -5.82 -5.23
CA VAL A 228 8.05 -4.91 -6.34
C VAL A 228 8.74 -3.57 -6.21
N PHE A 229 8.78 -2.97 -5.02
CA PHE A 229 9.48 -1.70 -4.80
C PHE A 229 10.99 -1.82 -5.08
N VAL A 230 11.62 -2.93 -4.70
CA VAL A 230 13.03 -3.20 -5.06
C VAL A 230 13.21 -3.22 -6.58
N LEU A 231 12.39 -4.00 -7.29
CA LEU A 231 12.49 -4.12 -8.75
C LEU A 231 12.28 -2.78 -9.47
N LEU A 232 11.34 -1.95 -8.98
CA LEU A 232 11.11 -0.60 -9.50
C LEU A 232 12.31 0.33 -9.25
N VAL A 233 12.90 0.28 -8.05
CA VAL A 233 14.12 1.03 -7.73
C VAL A 233 15.28 0.58 -8.62
N GLU A 234 15.49 -0.72 -8.80
CA GLU A 234 16.53 -1.25 -9.68
C GLU A 234 16.33 -0.83 -11.15
N ALA A 235 15.08 -0.81 -11.63
CA ALA A 235 14.76 -0.30 -12.97
C ALA A 235 15.08 1.19 -13.10
N ALA A 236 14.71 1.99 -12.10
CA ALA A 236 15.03 3.42 -12.05
C ALA A 236 16.54 3.69 -12.00
N VAL A 237 17.31 2.93 -11.22
CA VAL A 237 18.78 3.03 -11.16
C VAL A 237 19.43 2.74 -12.52
N LYS A 238 18.87 1.81 -13.30
CA LYS A 238 19.29 1.50 -14.67
C LYS A 238 18.84 2.57 -15.68
N LYS A 239 18.19 3.64 -15.23
CA LYS A 239 17.56 4.68 -16.05
C LYS A 239 16.57 4.11 -17.06
N ASP A 240 15.82 3.09 -16.67
CA ASP A 240 14.78 2.50 -17.51
C ASP A 240 13.74 3.57 -17.87
N THR A 241 13.36 3.66 -19.15
CA THR A 241 12.34 4.60 -19.64
C THR A 241 11.20 3.89 -20.36
N ASN A 242 11.01 2.59 -20.10
CA ASN A 242 9.98 1.75 -20.70
C ASN A 242 8.59 2.33 -20.44
N ALA A 243 7.86 2.69 -21.50
CA ALA A 243 6.51 3.23 -21.41
C ALA A 243 5.50 2.22 -20.85
N GLU A 244 5.82 0.92 -20.82
CA GLU A 244 5.01 -0.09 -20.12
C GLU A 244 5.23 -0.11 -18.60
N LEU A 245 6.21 0.62 -18.08
CA LEU A 245 6.49 0.69 -16.65
C LEU A 245 6.18 2.08 -16.06
N TRP A 246 6.39 3.13 -16.85
CA TRP A 246 6.38 4.51 -16.38
C TRP A 246 5.35 5.38 -17.10
N GLY A 247 4.88 6.43 -16.42
CA GLY A 247 4.01 7.47 -16.98
C GLY A 247 2.57 6.99 -17.17
N GLU A 248 2.02 7.19 -18.37
CA GLU A 248 0.62 6.88 -18.69
C GLU A 248 0.18 5.46 -18.32
N LYS A 249 1.06 4.48 -18.52
CA LYS A 249 0.79 3.07 -18.19
C LYS A 249 1.42 2.63 -16.86
N GLY A 250 2.08 3.53 -16.14
CA GLY A 250 2.71 3.26 -14.86
C GLY A 250 1.68 3.12 -13.74
N TYR A 251 0.84 2.10 -13.83
CA TYR A 251 -0.17 1.73 -12.85
C TYR A 251 -0.07 0.22 -12.64
N ILE A 252 0.18 -0.22 -11.42
CA ILE A 252 0.50 -1.61 -11.10
C ILE A 252 -0.39 -2.10 -9.96
N PHE A 253 -1.15 -3.16 -10.19
CA PHE A 253 -1.78 -3.91 -9.12
C PHE A 253 -0.81 -4.99 -8.61
N VAL A 254 -0.63 -5.04 -7.30
CA VAL A 254 0.33 -5.96 -6.66
C VAL A 254 -0.45 -6.99 -5.84
N GLU A 255 -0.84 -8.08 -6.48
CA GLU A 255 -1.66 -9.14 -5.89
C GLU A 255 -1.03 -10.53 -6.03
N ASN A 256 -1.35 -11.42 -5.08
CA ASN A 256 -1.01 -12.84 -5.13
C ASN A 256 -2.07 -13.70 -4.42
N GLY A 257 -3.35 -13.39 -4.62
CA GLY A 257 -4.46 -14.08 -3.95
C GLY A 257 -5.75 -13.28 -3.95
N GLU A 258 -6.87 -13.97 -3.72
CA GLU A 258 -8.20 -13.38 -3.54
C GLU A 258 -8.89 -14.05 -2.36
N HIS A 259 -9.69 -13.29 -1.62
CA HIS A 259 -10.46 -13.78 -0.49
C HIS A 259 -11.88 -13.21 -0.49
N LEU A 260 -12.80 -13.98 0.09
CA LEU A 260 -14.12 -13.51 0.48
C LEU A 260 -14.06 -13.03 1.94
N TRP A 261 -14.49 -11.79 2.21
CA TRP A 261 -14.40 -11.22 3.56
C TRP A 261 -15.12 -12.03 4.63
N ALA A 262 -16.30 -12.57 4.30
CA ALA A 262 -17.04 -13.43 5.23
C ALA A 262 -16.30 -14.74 5.54
N ASP A 263 -15.66 -15.35 4.56
CA ASP A 263 -14.90 -16.59 4.78
C ASP A 263 -13.63 -16.33 5.57
N LEU A 264 -12.93 -15.23 5.31
CA LEU A 264 -11.80 -14.79 6.12
C LEU A 264 -12.22 -14.54 7.57
N SER A 265 -13.31 -13.81 7.79
CA SER A 265 -13.87 -13.53 9.11
C SER A 265 -14.20 -14.82 9.89
N ARG A 266 -14.89 -15.76 9.24
CA ARG A 266 -15.18 -17.10 9.80
C ARG A 266 -13.91 -17.85 10.14
N SER A 267 -12.92 -17.84 9.24
CA SER A 267 -11.64 -18.54 9.42
C SER A 267 -10.87 -17.98 10.62
N VAL A 268 -10.77 -16.65 10.74
CA VAL A 268 -10.11 -15.97 11.86
C VAL A 268 -10.82 -16.29 13.17
N ALA A 269 -12.15 -16.18 13.24
CA ALA A 269 -12.92 -16.49 14.45
C ALA A 269 -12.79 -17.97 14.84
N LYS A 270 -12.91 -18.89 13.87
CA LYS A 270 -12.74 -20.32 14.12
C LYS A 270 -11.34 -20.62 14.67
N LYS A 271 -10.28 -20.08 14.05
CA LYS A 271 -8.91 -20.29 14.50
C LYS A 271 -8.67 -19.66 15.89
N ALA A 272 -9.25 -18.49 16.18
CA ALA A 272 -9.18 -17.88 17.51
C ALA A 272 -9.79 -18.78 18.59
N ALA A 273 -10.93 -19.41 18.30
CA ALA A 273 -11.57 -20.38 19.20
C ALA A 273 -10.73 -21.66 19.36
N ASP A 274 -10.15 -22.18 18.27
CA ASP A 274 -9.26 -23.35 18.31
C ASP A 274 -8.01 -23.10 19.17
N LEU A 275 -7.48 -21.87 19.17
CA LEU A 275 -6.36 -21.42 20.02
C LEU A 275 -6.78 -21.09 21.46
N GLY A 276 -8.08 -21.14 21.78
CA GLY A 276 -8.61 -20.80 23.10
C GLY A 276 -8.58 -19.30 23.42
N TYR A 277 -8.50 -18.43 22.41
CA TYR A 277 -8.50 -16.98 22.60
C TYR A 277 -9.92 -16.41 22.77
N ILE A 278 -10.94 -17.11 22.28
CA ILE A 278 -12.36 -16.80 22.43
C ILE A 278 -13.16 -18.08 22.73
N GLU A 279 -14.46 -17.95 23.01
CA GLU A 279 -15.36 -19.10 23.22
C GLU A 279 -15.44 -20.02 22.00
N LYS A 280 -15.74 -21.31 22.24
CA LYS A 280 -15.96 -22.29 21.17
C LYS A 280 -17.22 -21.94 20.37
N ASP A 281 -17.25 -22.37 19.11
CA ASP A 281 -18.38 -22.20 18.19
C ASP A 281 -18.84 -20.73 18.01
N PRO A 282 -17.91 -19.81 17.66
CA PRO A 282 -18.21 -18.39 17.54
C PRO A 282 -19.32 -18.17 16.50
N LYS A 283 -20.28 -17.32 16.85
CA LYS A 283 -21.39 -16.98 15.95
C LYS A 283 -20.98 -15.92 14.94
N GLU A 284 -21.66 -15.90 13.80
CA GLU A 284 -21.63 -14.75 12.89
C GLU A 284 -22.51 -13.64 13.45
N GLN A 285 -22.04 -12.39 13.35
CA GLN A 285 -22.87 -11.22 13.62
C GLN A 285 -22.79 -10.23 12.47
N GLN A 286 -23.93 -9.63 12.16
CA GLN A 286 -24.04 -8.60 11.14
C GLN A 286 -23.42 -7.31 11.65
N LEU A 287 -22.46 -6.78 10.90
CA LEU A 287 -21.85 -5.50 11.17
C LEU A 287 -22.52 -4.44 10.29
N GLN A 288 -23.36 -3.61 10.89
CA GLN A 288 -24.02 -2.52 10.15
C GLN A 288 -22.99 -1.44 9.78
N LYS A 289 -23.25 -0.66 8.73
CA LYS A 289 -22.31 0.36 8.21
C LYS A 289 -21.85 1.35 9.29
N GLN A 290 -22.76 1.83 10.14
CA GLN A 290 -22.42 2.75 11.23
C GLN A 290 -21.58 2.06 12.31
N GLU A 291 -21.91 0.82 12.67
CA GLU A 291 -21.15 0.05 13.64
C GLU A 291 -19.74 -0.28 13.12
N ALA A 292 -19.60 -0.58 11.83
CA ALA A 292 -18.32 -0.74 11.16
C ALA A 292 -17.46 0.54 11.28
N LEU A 293 -18.04 1.69 10.97
CA LEU A 293 -17.37 2.99 11.10
C LEU A 293 -16.90 3.26 12.53
N ASP A 294 -17.74 2.98 13.52
CA ASP A 294 -17.44 3.22 14.93
C ASP A 294 -16.36 2.27 15.48
N VAL A 295 -16.25 1.06 14.93
CA VAL A 295 -15.28 0.04 15.33
C VAL A 295 -13.88 0.32 14.76
N ALA A 296 -13.77 0.52 13.45
CA ALA A 296 -12.49 0.61 12.77
C ALA A 296 -12.52 1.51 11.52
N GLY A 297 -13.48 2.44 11.42
CA GLY A 297 -13.54 3.40 10.32
C GLY A 297 -13.69 2.75 8.95
N PHE A 298 -12.94 3.24 7.96
CA PHE A 298 -13.01 2.76 6.59
C PHE A 298 -12.57 1.29 6.48
N GLU A 299 -11.64 0.83 7.30
CA GLU A 299 -11.16 -0.55 7.30
C GLU A 299 -12.32 -1.54 7.47
N ALA A 300 -13.23 -1.29 8.42
CA ALA A 300 -14.39 -2.16 8.62
C ALA A 300 -15.47 -2.01 7.53
N VAL A 301 -15.66 -0.79 7.01
CA VAL A 301 -16.58 -0.58 5.87
C VAL A 301 -16.07 -1.33 4.64
N SER A 302 -14.75 -1.38 4.42
CA SER A 302 -14.13 -2.04 3.27
C SER A 302 -14.39 -3.54 3.21
N TRP A 303 -14.71 -4.19 4.33
CA TRP A 303 -15.09 -5.61 4.38
C TRP A 303 -16.40 -5.92 3.65
N GLY A 304 -17.21 -4.90 3.37
CA GLY A 304 -18.43 -5.01 2.59
C GLY A 304 -18.33 -4.43 1.19
N LEU A 305 -17.16 -3.98 0.72
CA LEU A 305 -17.00 -3.43 -0.63
C LEU A 305 -16.15 -4.37 -1.48
N ASN A 306 -16.33 -4.38 -2.79
CA ASN A 306 -15.54 -5.20 -3.71
C ASN A 306 -14.32 -4.44 -4.23
N SER A 307 -13.16 -5.11 -4.23
CA SER A 307 -11.90 -4.59 -4.78
C SER A 307 -11.08 -5.72 -5.41
N ARG A 308 -11.42 -6.04 -6.65
CA ARG A 308 -10.86 -7.18 -7.37
C ARG A 308 -9.96 -6.68 -8.50
N ALA A 309 -8.66 -6.96 -8.37
CA ALA A 309 -7.63 -6.46 -9.25
C ALA A 309 -6.87 -7.62 -9.92
N LYS A 310 -6.45 -7.44 -11.17
CA LYS A 310 -5.57 -8.35 -11.90
C LYS A 310 -4.24 -7.66 -12.12
N GLY A 311 -3.22 -8.13 -11.39
CA GLY A 311 -1.85 -7.65 -11.48
C GLY A 311 -1.06 -8.43 -12.51
N HIS A 312 -0.89 -7.86 -13.69
CA HIS A 312 -0.11 -8.43 -14.79
C HIS A 312 1.18 -7.66 -15.05
N ARG A 313 1.17 -6.34 -14.88
CA ARG A 313 2.29 -5.46 -15.27
C ARG A 313 3.58 -5.78 -14.52
N ALA A 314 3.55 -5.94 -13.19
CA ALA A 314 4.74 -6.31 -12.42
C ALA A 314 5.34 -7.65 -12.86
N LYS A 315 4.49 -8.65 -13.12
CA LYS A 315 4.92 -10.00 -13.56
C LYS A 315 5.55 -9.95 -14.96
N LYS A 316 4.94 -9.21 -15.89
CA LYS A 316 5.38 -9.14 -17.30
C LYS A 316 6.60 -8.24 -17.51
N VAL A 317 6.66 -7.09 -16.83
CA VAL A 317 7.66 -6.05 -17.11
C VAL A 317 8.84 -6.13 -16.14
N LEU A 318 8.60 -6.41 -14.86
CA LEU A 318 9.65 -6.51 -13.84
C LEU A 318 10.11 -7.95 -13.57
N GLY A 319 9.42 -8.95 -14.15
CA GLY A 319 9.68 -10.36 -13.84
C GLY A 319 9.33 -10.74 -12.40
N TRP A 320 8.46 -9.96 -11.74
CA TRP A 320 8.06 -10.19 -10.35
C TRP A 320 7.38 -11.56 -10.20
N LYS A 321 7.82 -12.32 -9.20
CA LYS A 321 7.33 -13.66 -8.88
C LYS A 321 7.01 -13.71 -7.39
N PRO A 322 5.77 -13.42 -6.98
CA PRO A 322 5.38 -13.53 -5.59
C PRO A 322 5.48 -14.99 -5.14
N LYS A 323 5.91 -15.21 -3.90
CA LYS A 323 6.29 -16.54 -3.40
C LYS A 323 5.89 -16.78 -1.95
N CYS A 324 5.36 -15.78 -1.26
CA CYS A 324 4.94 -15.94 0.12
C CYS A 324 3.69 -16.83 0.19
N HIS A 325 3.46 -17.40 1.37
CA HIS A 325 2.27 -18.18 1.68
C HIS A 325 1.01 -17.31 1.64
N SER A 326 -0.15 -17.96 1.60
CA SER A 326 -1.43 -17.26 1.43
C SER A 326 -1.87 -16.53 2.70
N LEU A 327 -2.89 -15.68 2.56
CA LEU A 327 -3.51 -14.98 3.70
C LEU A 327 -4.09 -15.97 4.71
N GLU A 328 -4.72 -17.04 4.22
CA GLU A 328 -5.31 -18.09 5.04
C GLU A 328 -4.27 -18.79 5.92
N ASP A 329 -3.09 -19.07 5.36
CA ASP A 329 -1.96 -19.67 6.09
C ASP A 329 -1.37 -18.70 7.14
N GLU A 330 -1.51 -17.39 6.94
CA GLU A 330 -1.00 -16.35 7.85
C GLU A 330 -1.96 -16.03 9.02
N VAL A 331 -3.23 -16.47 8.97
CA VAL A 331 -4.27 -16.17 9.98
C VAL A 331 -3.81 -16.47 11.41
N GLU A 332 -3.16 -17.61 11.62
CA GLU A 332 -2.69 -18.00 12.96
C GLU A 332 -1.60 -17.06 13.48
N ASN A 333 -0.71 -16.58 12.62
CA ASN A 333 0.32 -15.63 13.00
C ASN A 333 -0.30 -14.27 13.32
N ILE A 334 -1.22 -13.77 12.49
CA ILE A 334 -1.96 -12.52 12.74
C ILE A 334 -2.67 -12.58 14.10
N LEU A 335 -3.34 -13.69 14.42
CA LEU A 335 -3.98 -13.90 15.72
C LEU A 335 -3.00 -13.83 16.89
N LYS A 336 -1.85 -14.50 16.80
CA LYS A 336 -0.82 -14.45 17.84
C LYS A 336 -0.28 -13.03 18.03
N GLU A 337 -0.06 -12.30 16.94
CA GLU A 337 0.42 -10.91 16.99
C GLU A 337 -0.60 -9.97 17.61
N GLU A 338 -1.87 -10.04 17.19
CA GLU A 338 -2.92 -9.20 17.75
C GLU A 338 -3.23 -9.56 19.20
N LYS A 339 -3.19 -10.86 19.56
CA LYS A 339 -3.34 -11.29 20.94
C LYS A 339 -2.24 -10.72 21.83
N ALA A 340 -0.98 -10.79 21.39
CA ALA A 340 0.15 -10.23 22.13
C ALA A 340 0.07 -8.70 22.33
N ARG A 341 -0.71 -7.98 21.50
CA ARG A 341 -0.94 -6.53 21.64
C ARG A 341 -2.00 -6.18 22.67
N GLN A 342 -2.89 -7.11 23.02
CA GLN A 342 -3.97 -6.89 24.00
C GLN A 342 -3.50 -7.01 25.46
N GLY A 343 -2.28 -7.47 25.70
CA GLY A 343 -1.73 -7.77 27.04
C GLY A 343 -1.93 -9.21 27.45
#